data_AF-A0A5R1YQC9-F1
#
_entry.id   AF-A0A5R1YQC9-F1
#
_cell.length_a   1.000
_cell.length_b   1.000
_cell.length_c   1.000
_cell.angle_alpha   90.00
_cell.angle_beta   90.00
_cell.angle_gamma   90.00
#
_symmetry.space_group_name_H-M   'P 1'
#
loop_
_entity.id
_entity.type
_entity.pdbx_description
1 polymer ?
#
loop_
_entity_poly.entity_id
_entity_poly.type
_entity_poly.pdbx_seq_one_letter_code
_entity_poly.pdbx_strand_id
1 'polypeptide(L)' 'MSHCSCHDKPQHSLLPAAYRILSITRHTPLEWNFRVAVDFPAHWGQFVEVSLPRVAEAPIYVSDYGDAWLDLVMSNVGKL' A
#
# COMPACT_ATOMS: atom_id res chain seq x y z
N MET A 1 17.72 -16.60 30.68
CA MET A 1 16.66 -15.88 29.98
C MET A 1 17.18 -15.58 28.58
N SER A 2 16.80 -16.40 27.60
CA SER A 2 17.37 -16.36 26.26
C SER A 2 16.90 -15.10 25.54
N HIS A 3 17.83 -14.19 25.28
CA HIS A 3 17.57 -12.98 24.52
C HIS A 3 17.27 -13.37 23.07
N CYS A 4 16.01 -13.27 22.63
CA CYS A 4 15.67 -13.48 21.22
C CYS A 4 16.15 -12.27 20.43
N SER A 5 17.18 -12.46 19.60
CA SER A 5 17.78 -11.48 18.69
C SER A 5 16.96 -11.25 17.42
N CYS A 6 15.63 -11.44 17.50
CA CYS A 6 14.74 -11.47 16.36
C CYS A 6 14.20 -10.09 15.93
N HIS A 7 14.59 -8.99 16.61
CA HIS A 7 14.04 -7.65 16.42
C HIS A 7 14.83 -6.72 15.49
N ASP A 8 16.08 -7.04 15.15
CA ASP A 8 16.90 -6.21 14.25
C ASP A 8 17.05 -6.88 12.88
N LYS A 9 15.93 -7.04 12.17
CA LYS A 9 16.01 -7.42 10.75
C LYS A 9 16.32 -6.17 9.93
N PRO A 10 17.40 -6.16 9.11
CA PRO A 10 17.60 -5.10 8.14
C PRO A 10 16.36 -5.03 7.23
N GLN A 11 15.82 -3.83 7.07
CA GLN A 11 14.65 -3.56 6.23
C GLN A 11 15.06 -3.85 4.78
N HIS A 12 14.80 -5.07 4.33
CA HIS A 12 15.11 -5.50 2.98
C HIS A 12 14.13 -4.82 2.03
N SER A 13 14.64 -4.02 1.09
CA SER A 13 13.84 -3.22 0.14
C SER A 13 12.82 -4.03 -0.69
N LEU A 14 12.97 -5.35 -0.76
CA LEU A 14 12.08 -6.25 -1.50
C LEU A 14 11.01 -6.91 -0.61
N LEU A 15 11.03 -6.69 0.71
CA LEU A 15 9.99 -7.22 1.59
C LEU A 15 8.84 -6.22 1.70
N PRO A 16 7.58 -6.72 1.74
CA PRO A 16 6.44 -5.85 1.95
C PRO A 16 6.53 -5.16 3.32
N ALA A 17 6.25 -3.87 3.33
CA ALA A 17 6.18 -3.06 4.54
C ALA A 17 4.74 -2.63 4.80
N ALA A 18 4.36 -2.57 6.08
CA ALA A 18 3.05 -2.07 6.46
C ALA A 18 3.04 -0.55 6.42
N TYR A 19 2.13 0.02 5.63
CA TYR A 19 1.91 1.46 5.53
C TYR A 19 0.57 1.87 6.13
N ARG A 20 0.51 3.11 6.61
CA ARG A 20 -0.70 3.66 7.23
C ARG A 20 -1.63 4.25 6.17
N ILE A 21 -2.90 3.86 6.20
CA ILE A 21 -3.97 4.54 5.47
C ILE A 21 -4.25 5.87 6.18
N LEU A 22 -4.13 6.98 5.47
CA LEU A 22 -4.38 8.34 5.96
C LEU A 22 -5.85 8.73 5.80
N SER A 23 -6.46 8.39 4.65
CA SER A 23 -7.87 8.66 4.38
C SER A 23 -8.44 7.69 3.35
N ILE A 24 -9.76 7.48 3.41
CA ILE A 24 -10.50 6.68 2.45
C ILE A 24 -11.63 7.54 1.90
N THR A 25 -11.64 7.75 0.58
CA THR A 25 -12.66 8.55 -0.10
C THR A 25 -13.39 7.68 -1.11
N ARG A 26 -14.72 7.68 -1.06
CA ARG A 26 -15.54 6.97 -2.05
C ARG A 26 -15.89 7.92 -3.20
N HIS A 27 -15.50 7.58 -4.42
CA HIS A 27 -15.85 8.37 -5.60
C HIS A 27 -17.15 7.87 -6.25
N THR A 28 -17.31 6.56 -6.36
CA THR A 28 -18.51 5.94 -6.93
C THR A 28 -18.94 4.72 -6.10
N PRO A 29 -20.09 4.08 -6.40
CA PRO A 29 -20.45 2.85 -5.72
C PRO A 29 -19.40 1.74 -5.81
N LEU A 30 -18.63 1.75 -6.91
CA LEU A 30 -17.61 0.76 -7.22
C LEU A 30 -16.19 1.26 -6.90
N GLU A 31 -15.92 2.57 -6.90
CA GLU A 31 -14.56 3.09 -6.79
C GLU A 31 -14.29 3.77 -5.45
N TRP A 32 -13.16 3.38 -4.87
CA TRP A 32 -12.64 3.88 -3.61
C TRP A 32 -11.21 4.34 -3.82
N ASN A 33 -10.87 5.47 -3.23
CA ASN A 33 -9.51 6.01 -3.17
C ASN A 33 -8.98 5.86 -1.75
N PHE A 34 -7.82 5.22 -1.64
CA PHE A 34 -7.07 5.05 -0.40
C PHE A 34 -5.82 5.92 -0.46
N ARG A 35 -5.76 6.94 0.39
CA ARG A 35 -4.53 7.69 0.62
C ARG A 35 -3.68 6.96 1.62
N VAL A 36 -2.44 6.66 1.26
CA VAL A 36 -1.51 5.87 2.06
C VAL A 36 -0.23 6.65 2.28
N ALA A 37 0.28 6.67 3.51
CA ALA A 37 1.58 7.26 3.82
C ALA A 37 2.69 6.39 3.23
N VAL A 38 3.72 7.00 2.65
CA VAL A 38 4.89 6.31 2.07
C VAL A 38 6.18 6.99 2.46
N ASP A 39 7.26 6.22 2.54
CA ASP A 39 8.63 6.68 2.82
C ASP A 39 9.55 6.62 1.60
N PHE A 40 8.99 6.36 0.41
CA PHE A 40 9.68 6.29 -0.87
C PHE A 40 9.10 7.29 -1.89
N PRO A 41 9.90 7.73 -2.88
CA PRO A 41 9.42 8.64 -3.91
C PRO A 41 8.49 7.93 -4.90
N ALA A 42 7.23 8.36 -4.96
CA ALA A 42 6.25 7.91 -5.95
C ALA A 42 6.31 8.77 -7.23
N HIS A 43 6.02 8.16 -8.37
CA HIS A 43 6.00 8.83 -9.69
C HIS A 43 4.75 8.43 -10.47
N TRP A 44 4.33 9.31 -11.39
CA TRP A 44 3.23 9.04 -12.31
C TRP A 44 3.51 7.79 -13.17
N GLY A 45 2.49 6.96 -13.37
CA GLY A 45 2.59 5.75 -14.21
C GLY A 45 3.17 4.52 -13.49
N GLN A 46 3.43 4.60 -12.19
CA GLN A 46 3.89 3.46 -11.40
C GLN A 46 2.73 2.61 -10.85
N PHE A 47 3.05 1.35 -10.58
CA PHE A 47 2.22 0.43 -9.82
C PHE A 47 2.91 0.09 -8.51
N VAL A 48 2.12 -0.14 -7.48
CA VAL A 48 2.59 -0.70 -6.21
C VAL A 48 1.94 -2.07 -5.99
N GLU A 49 2.71 -3.01 -5.48
CA GLU A 49 2.18 -4.31 -5.08
C GLU A 49 1.58 -4.19 -3.67
N VAL A 50 0.28 -4.42 -3.58
CA VAL A 50 -0.46 -4.33 -2.32
C VAL A 50 -0.80 -5.73 -1.84
N SER A 51 -0.29 -6.11 -0.67
CA SER A 51 -0.69 -7.33 0.01
C SER A 51 -1.94 -7.07 0.85
N LEU A 52 -3.06 -7.69 0.49
CA LEU A 52 -4.29 -7.68 1.28
C LEU A 52 -4.33 -8.93 2.18
N PRO A 53 -4.29 -8.78 3.52
CA PRO A 53 -4.24 -9.92 4.42
C PRO A 53 -5.38 -10.91 4.16
N ARG A 54 -5.03 -12.18 3.96
CA ARG A 54 -5.96 -13.32 3.72
C ARG A 54 -6.72 -13.28 2.39
N VAL A 55 -6.39 -12.35 1.49
CA VAL A 55 -7.05 -12.26 0.18
C VAL A 55 -6.03 -12.60 -0.91
N ALA A 56 -5.18 -11.66 -1.27
CA ALA A 56 -4.18 -11.81 -2.33
C ALA A 56 -3.19 -10.64 -2.30
N GLU A 57 -2.17 -10.74 -3.14
CA GLU A 57 -1.33 -9.61 -3.52
C GLU A 57 -1.73 -9.16 -4.92
N ALA A 58 -1.87 -7.85 -5.14
CA ALA A 58 -2.28 -7.32 -6.43
C ALA A 58 -1.51 -6.04 -6.77
N PRO A 59 -1.11 -5.86 -8.04
CA PRO A 59 -0.57 -4.59 -8.51
C PRO A 59 -1.70 -3.55 -8.60
N ILE A 60 -1.57 -2.45 -7.86
CA ILE A 60 -2.51 -1.33 -7.87
C ILE A 60 -1.85 -0.11 -8.50
N TYR A 61 -2.59 0.58 -9.36
CA TYR A 61 -2.14 1.79 -10.03
C TYR A 61 -2.11 2.97 -9.05
N VAL A 62 -1.05 3.77 -9.10
CA VAL A 62 -0.94 5.03 -8.35
C VAL A 62 -1.67 6.14 -9.09
N SER A 63 -2.77 6.63 -8.53
CA SER A 63 -3.62 7.64 -9.18
C SER A 63 -3.16 9.07 -8.96
N ASP A 64 -2.57 9.35 -7.81
CA ASP A 64 -2.02 10.65 -7.43
C ASP A 64 -0.93 10.42 -6.37
N TYR A 65 -0.05 11.40 -6.17
CA TYR A 65 0.95 11.35 -5.12
C TYR A 65 1.38 12.74 -4.67
N GLY A 66 1.96 12.80 -3.48
CA GLY A 66 2.58 14.02 -2.96
C GLY A 66 3.64 13.69 -1.93
N ASP A 67 3.97 14.67 -1.11
CA ASP A 67 5.03 14.52 -0.11
C ASP A 67 4.65 13.47 0.95
N ALA A 68 5.33 12.32 0.90
CA ALA A 68 5.14 11.19 1.80
C ALA A 68 3.74 10.54 1.77
N TRP A 69 3.01 10.67 0.65
CA TRP A 69 1.76 9.94 0.44
C TRP A 69 1.50 9.62 -1.03
N LEU A 70 0.72 8.58 -1.27
CA LEU A 70 0.15 8.26 -2.57
C LEU A 70 -1.32 7.88 -2.46
N ASP A 71 -2.05 8.04 -3.55
CA ASP A 71 -3.44 7.63 -3.67
C ASP A 71 -3.56 6.39 -4.54
N LEU A 72 -4.33 5.42 -4.05
CA LEU A 72 -4.61 4.15 -4.71
C LEU A 72 -6.09 4.05 -5.00
N VAL A 73 -6.45 3.90 -6.28
CA VAL A 73 -7.83 3.67 -6.69
C VAL A 73 -8.08 2.18 -6.79
N MET A 74 -9.07 1.69 -6.03
CA MET A 74 -9.51 0.31 -6.04
C MET A 74 -10.98 0.24 -6.43
N SER A 75 -11.28 -0.64 -7.38
CA SER A 75 -12.64 -0.84 -7.89
C SER A 75 -13.22 -2.17 -7.41
N ASN A 76 -14.42 -2.13 -6.85
CA ASN A 76 -15.18 -3.30 -6.40
C ASN A 76 -15.90 -3.99 -7.58
N VAL A 77 -15.12 -4.50 -8.53
CA VAL A 77 -15.62 -5.11 -9.78
C VAL A 77 -15.46 -6.63 -9.81
N GLY A 78 -14.89 -7.24 -8.76
CA GLY A 78 -14.66 -8.68 -8.68
C GLY A 78 -14.22 -9.11 -7.29
N LYS A 79 -14.00 -10.42 -7.13
CA LYS A 79 -13.25 -10.96 -5.99
C LYS A 79 -11.78 -11.06 -6.42
N LEU A 80 -10.88 -10.58 -5.58
CA LEU A 80 -9.48 -10.97 -5.63
C LEU A 80 -9.34 -12.42 -5.15
#